data_AF-A0A210S079-F1
#
_entry.id   AF-A0A210S079-F1
#
_cell.length_a   1.000
_cell.length_b   1.000
_cell.length_c   1.000
_cell.angle_alpha   90.00
_cell.angle_beta   90.00
_cell.angle_gamma   90.00
#
_symmetry.space_group_name_H-M   'P 1'
#
loop_
_entity.id
_entity.type
_entity.pdbx_description
1 polymer ?
#
loop_
_entity_poly.entity_id
_entity_poly.type
_entity_poly.pdbx_seq_one_letter_code
_entity_poly.pdbx_strand_id
1 'polypeptide(L)'
;MKKILLLTAISSLILTGCYSTQINMSMGNMRLISSSADPQDVMDFASKACRNDFYEGASFLSKAGKEYRFKCVKAQDNEILIPIPGTTIAPAVKAEAK
;
A
#
# COMPACT_ATOMS: atom_id res chain seq x y z
N MET A 1 13.64 -23.54 64.69
CA MET A 1 12.74 -23.92 63.58
C MET A 1 12.55 -22.70 62.68
N LYS A 2 13.10 -22.72 61.46
CA LYS A 2 13.00 -21.60 60.51
C LYS A 2 12.68 -22.19 59.13
N LYS A 3 11.40 -22.18 58.76
CA LYS A 3 10.90 -22.72 57.49
C LYS A 3 11.19 -21.69 56.40
N ILE A 4 12.18 -21.99 55.57
CA ILE A 4 12.56 -21.15 54.45
C ILE A 4 11.59 -21.41 53.30
N LEU A 5 10.79 -20.38 53.03
CA LEU A 5 10.30 -19.93 51.73
C LEU A 5 10.68 -20.82 50.53
N LEU A 6 9.70 -21.49 49.94
CA LEU A 6 9.70 -21.85 48.51
C LEU A 6 8.25 -22.07 48.06
N LEU A 7 7.44 -21.01 48.17
CA LEU A 7 6.11 -20.87 47.56
C LEU A 7 6.22 -20.32 46.13
N THR A 8 7.19 -20.82 45.36
CA THR A 8 7.32 -20.52 43.92
C THR A 8 6.49 -21.52 43.12
N ALA A 9 5.17 -21.45 43.29
CA ALA A 9 4.22 -22.10 42.39
C ALA A 9 3.09 -21.12 42.05
N ILE A 10 3.44 -19.84 41.89
CA ILE A 10 2.60 -18.88 41.20
C ILE A 10 2.79 -19.19 39.71
N SER A 11 2.11 -20.24 39.25
CA SER A 11 1.91 -20.53 37.84
C SER A 11 0.93 -19.50 37.30
N SER A 12 1.36 -18.25 37.17
CA SER A 12 0.68 -17.23 36.39
C SER A 12 1.01 -17.45 34.93
N LEU A 13 0.56 -18.58 34.39
CA LEU A 13 0.57 -18.84 32.95
C LEU A 13 -0.67 -18.18 32.32
N ILE A 14 -0.78 -16.87 32.46
CA ILE A 14 -1.69 -16.08 31.63
C ILE A 14 -0.87 -15.73 30.39
N LEU A 15 -0.73 -16.69 29.48
CA LEU A 15 -0.20 -16.44 28.13
C LEU A 15 -1.32 -15.79 27.29
N THR A 16 -1.86 -14.65 27.74
CA THR A 16 -2.74 -13.82 26.91
C THR A 16 -1.86 -13.04 25.97
N GLY A 17 -1.79 -13.51 24.73
CA GLY A 17 -1.01 -12.82 23.71
C GLY A 17 -1.17 -13.35 22.30
N CYS A 18 -2.32 -13.95 21.94
CA CYS A 18 -2.65 -14.12 20.53
C CYS A 18 -3.10 -12.79 19.94
N TYR A 19 -2.19 -11.82 19.84
CA TYR A 19 -2.39 -10.65 18.97
C TYR A 19 -2.18 -11.10 17.52
N SER A 20 -3.18 -11.80 16.97
CA SER A 20 -3.29 -11.95 15.52
C SER A 20 -3.81 -10.62 14.99
N THR A 21 -2.91 -9.67 14.79
CA THR A 21 -3.23 -8.54 13.90
C THR A 21 -3.33 -9.16 12.51
N GLN A 22 -4.56 -9.24 11.99
CA GLN A 22 -4.77 -9.67 10.61
C GLN A 22 -4.20 -8.57 9.72
N ILE A 23 -2.93 -8.72 9.31
CA ILE A 23 -2.31 -7.85 8.32
C ILE A 23 -2.93 -8.22 6.96
N ASN A 24 -4.05 -7.58 6.63
CA ASN A 24 -4.67 -7.69 5.32
C ASN A 24 -3.85 -6.87 4.32
N MET A 25 -3.00 -7.54 3.55
CA MET A 25 -2.24 -6.93 2.47
C MET A 25 -3.04 -7.05 1.17
N SER A 26 -3.84 -6.03 0.84
CA SER A 26 -4.52 -5.93 -0.46
C SER A 26 -3.48 -5.71 -1.57
N MET A 27 -2.92 -6.80 -2.08
CA MET A 27 -1.99 -6.77 -3.22
C MET A 27 -2.69 -6.48 -4.56
N GLY A 28 -4.03 -6.62 -4.63
CA GLY A 28 -4.76 -6.58 -5.91
C GLY A 28 -4.62 -5.28 -6.69
N ASN A 29 -4.52 -4.15 -5.98
CA ASN A 29 -4.39 -2.83 -6.57
C ASN A 29 -2.97 -2.26 -6.54
N MET A 30 -1.96 -3.05 -6.18
CA MET A 30 -0.57 -2.61 -6.21
C MET A 30 0.05 -2.88 -7.59
N ARG A 31 0.89 -1.97 -8.06
CA ARG A 31 1.65 -2.11 -9.31
C ARG A 31 3.13 -1.81 -9.04
N LEU A 32 4.00 -2.73 -9.47
CA LEU A 32 5.44 -2.57 -9.46
C LEU A 32 5.92 -2.34 -10.89
N ILE A 33 6.57 -1.22 -11.15
CA ILE A 33 7.08 -0.86 -12.47
C ILE A 33 8.59 -0.68 -12.36
N SER A 34 9.37 -1.50 -13.07
CA SER A 34 10.81 -1.33 -13.16
C SER A 34 11.15 -0.54 -14.42
N SER A 35 11.68 0.68 -14.27
CA SER A 35 11.99 1.56 -15.40
C SER A 35 13.13 2.52 -15.07
N SER A 36 13.83 2.96 -16.11
CA SER A 36 14.77 4.10 -16.08
C SER A 36 14.34 5.23 -17.03
N ALA A 37 13.09 5.22 -17.49
CA ALA A 37 12.50 6.30 -18.28
C ALA A 37 12.30 7.57 -17.43
N ASP A 38 11.87 8.65 -18.09
CA ASP A 38 11.52 9.89 -17.40
C ASP A 38 10.41 9.63 -16.36
N PRO A 39 10.48 10.24 -15.16
CA PRO A 39 9.45 10.08 -14.14
C PRO A 39 8.02 10.37 -14.62
N GLN A 40 7.84 11.34 -15.53
CA GLN A 40 6.53 11.67 -16.09
C GLN A 40 6.01 10.52 -16.97
N ASP A 41 6.87 9.93 -17.81
CA ASP A 41 6.50 8.77 -18.64
C ASP A 41 6.07 7.57 -17.79
N VAL A 42 6.78 7.34 -16.68
CA VAL A 42 6.43 6.27 -15.73
C VAL A 42 5.10 6.55 -15.04
N MET A 43 4.85 7.81 -14.65
CA MET A 43 3.58 8.23 -14.03
C MET A 43 2.40 8.05 -14.99
N ASP A 44 2.58 8.43 -16.25
CA ASP A 44 1.56 8.34 -17.28
C ASP A 44 1.26 6.87 -17.65
N PHE A 45 2.30 6.05 -17.77
CA PHE A 45 2.16 4.62 -17.97
C PHE A 45 1.38 3.96 -16.82
N ALA A 46 1.77 4.23 -15.57
CA ALA A 46 1.11 3.68 -14.40
C ALA A 46 -0.37 4.09 -14.34
N SER A 47 -0.65 5.37 -14.56
CA SER A 47 -2.01 5.91 -14.55
C SER A 47 -2.88 5.30 -15.63
N LYS A 48 -2.34 5.12 -16.85
CA LYS A 48 -3.02 4.47 -17.96
C LYS A 48 -3.31 2.99 -17.66
N ALA A 49 -2.33 2.26 -17.13
CA ALA A 49 -2.50 0.86 -16.76
C ALA A 49 -3.60 0.69 -15.71
N CYS A 50 -3.58 1.49 -14.63
CA CYS A 50 -4.63 1.47 -13.61
C CYS A 50 -6.01 1.82 -14.19
N ARG A 51 -6.12 2.81 -15.08
CA ARG A 51 -7.39 3.17 -15.73
C ARG A 51 -7.97 2.05 -16.60
N ASN A 52 -7.12 1.33 -17.32
CA ASN A 52 -7.54 0.18 -18.11
C ASN A 52 -8.10 -0.96 -17.23
N ASP A 53 -7.65 -1.05 -15.98
CA ASP A 53 -8.12 -1.99 -14.98
C ASP A 53 -9.31 -1.46 -14.15
N PHE A 54 -10.03 -0.44 -14.66
CA PHE A 54 -11.19 0.20 -14.03
C PHE A 54 -10.91 0.97 -12.73
N TYR A 55 -9.66 1.38 -12.49
CA TYR A 55 -9.29 2.31 -11.42
C TYR A 55 -9.34 3.76 -11.91
N GLU A 56 -9.36 4.74 -11.00
CA GLU A 56 -9.33 6.16 -11.32
C GLU A 56 -7.94 6.60 -11.84
N GLY A 57 -6.89 6.03 -11.25
CA GLY A 57 -5.51 6.30 -11.62
C GLY A 57 -4.52 5.57 -10.72
N ALA A 58 -3.23 5.85 -10.94
CA ALA A 58 -2.15 5.36 -10.10
C ALA A 58 -1.75 6.43 -9.07
N SER A 59 -1.56 6.03 -7.83
CA SER A 59 -1.00 6.84 -6.75
C SER A 59 0.41 6.32 -6.43
N PHE A 60 1.40 7.19 -6.50
CA PHE A 60 2.79 6.87 -6.21
C PHE A 60 2.99 6.61 -4.71
N LEU A 61 3.72 5.54 -4.38
CA LEU A 61 4.04 5.18 -3.01
C LEU A 61 5.52 5.37 -2.70
N SER A 62 6.40 4.82 -3.55
CA SER A 62 7.84 4.88 -3.33
C SER A 62 8.62 4.44 -4.56
N LYS A 63 9.92 4.77 -4.56
CA LYS A 63 10.89 4.34 -5.56
C LYS A 63 12.12 3.77 -4.88
N ALA A 64 12.59 2.61 -5.33
CA ALA A 64 13.83 1.98 -4.89
C ALA A 64 14.67 1.60 -6.12
N GLY A 65 15.79 2.31 -6.35
CA GLY A 65 16.58 2.12 -7.57
C GLY A 65 15.74 2.43 -8.82
N LYS A 66 15.47 1.41 -9.65
CA LYS A 66 14.62 1.52 -10.85
C LYS A 66 13.17 1.07 -10.62
N GLU A 67 12.85 0.59 -9.42
CA GLU A 67 11.52 0.07 -9.11
C GLU A 67 10.64 1.17 -8.54
N TYR A 68 9.50 1.40 -9.17
CA TYR A 68 8.44 2.29 -8.74
C TYR A 68 7.28 1.47 -8.22
N ARG A 69 6.75 1.85 -7.05
CA ARG A 69 5.59 1.24 -6.41
C ARG A 69 4.42 2.20 -6.51
N PHE A 70 3.32 1.70 -7.05
CA PHE A 70 2.07 2.43 -7.19
C PHE A 70 0.93 1.65 -6.55
N LYS A 71 -0.09 2.39 -6.11
CA LYS A 71 -1.41 1.89 -5.75
C LYS A 71 -2.41 2.41 -6.78
N CYS A 72 -3.07 1.52 -7.50
CA CYS A 72 -4.25 1.88 -8.28
C CYS A 72 -5.39 2.22 -7.31
N VAL A 73 -5.94 3.41 -7.44
CA VAL A 73 -6.99 3.93 -6.55
C VAL A 73 -8.34 3.79 -7.24
N LYS A 74 -9.34 3.25 -6.54
CA LYS A 74 -10.71 3.23 -7.06
C LYS A 74 -11.42 4.54 -6.70
N ALA A 75 -12.33 4.96 -7.56
CA ALA A 75 -13.15 6.15 -7.30
C ALA A 75 -13.97 6.04 -6.00
N GLN A 76 -14.33 4.82 -5.56
CA GLN A 76 -15.07 4.61 -4.32
C GLN A 76 -14.23 4.79 -3.06
N ASP A 77 -12.89 4.70 -3.17
CA ASP A 77 -11.99 4.73 -2.02
C ASP A 77 -11.74 6.16 -1.50
N ASN A 78 -12.19 7.19 -2.25
CA ASN A 78 -11.96 8.62 -1.95
C ASN A 78 -10.49 8.95 -1.62
N GLU A 79 -9.55 8.16 -2.16
CA GLU A 79 -8.13 8.38 -1.94
C GLU A 79 -7.60 9.38 -2.97
N ILE A 80 -6.73 10.28 -2.52
CA ILE A 80 -6.10 11.27 -3.40
C ILE A 80 -4.96 10.58 -4.17
N LEU A 81 -4.96 10.76 -5.49
CA LEU A 81 -3.85 10.32 -6.34
C LEU A 81 -2.61 11.18 -6.07
N ILE A 82 -1.51 10.55 -5.68
CA ILE A 82 -0.24 11.22 -5.39
C ILE A 82 0.70 11.03 -6.60
N PRO A 83 1.22 12.10 -7.23
CA PRO A 83 2.17 11.96 -8.33
C PRO A 83 3.55 11.53 -7.84
N ILE A 84 4.41 11.07 -8.76
CA ILE A 84 5.86 11.04 -8.49
C ILE A 84 6.32 12.49 -8.23
N PRO A 85 7.19 12.77 -7.24
CA PRO A 85 7.70 14.12 -7.01
C PRO A 85 8.25 14.76 -8.30
N GLY A 86 7.78 15.98 -8.61
CA GLY A 86 8.15 16.71 -9.82
C GLY A 86 7.34 16.37 -11.08
N THR A 87 6.36 15.46 -10.98
CA THR A 87 5.47 15.08 -12.08
C THR A 87 4.04 15.57 -11.85
N THR A 88 3.21 15.47 -12.88
CA THR A 88 1.78 15.76 -12.80
C THR A 88 0.96 14.53 -13.16
N ILE A 89 -0.26 14.45 -12.63
CA ILE A 89 -1.23 13.43 -13.05
C ILE A 89 -2.16 14.10 -14.05
N ALA A 90 -2.12 13.64 -15.30
CA ALA A 90 -3.10 14.09 -16.28
C ALA A 90 -4.51 13.77 -15.75
N PRO A 91 -5.43 14.75 -15.70
CA PRO A 91 -6.80 14.49 -15.26
C PRO A 91 -7.41 13.36 -16.09
N ALA A 92 -8.20 12.51 -15.45
CA ALA A 92 -8.94 11.49 -16.17
C ALA A 92 -9.85 12.21 -17.17
N VAL A 93 -9.57 12.07 -18.47
CA VAL A 93 -10.52 12.45 -19.50
C VAL A 93 -11.71 11.53 -19.28
N LYS A 94 -12.75 12.01 -18.60
CA LYS A 94 -14.07 11.41 -18.70
C LYS A 94 -14.39 11.49 -20.18
N ALA A 95 -14.29 10.36 -20.88
CA ALA A 95 -14.91 10.25 -22.18
C ALA A 95 -16.39 10.57 -21.93
N GLU A 96 -16.80 11.79 -22.31
CA GLU A 96 -18.21 12.13 -22.38
C GLU A 96 -18.83 11.07 -23.28
N ALA A 97 -19.69 10.24 -22.68
CA ALA A 97 -20.53 9.32 -23.41
C ALA A 97 -21.35 10.19 -24.37
N LYS A 98 -21.04 10.09 -25.66
CA LYS A 98 -21.80 10.71 -26.73
C LYS A 98 -23.10 9.95 -26.95
#